data_AF-A0A8H8TRW0-F1
#
_entry.id   AF-A0A8H8TRW0-F1
#
_cell.length_a   1.000
_cell.length_b   1.000
_cell.length_c   1.000
_cell.angle_alpha   90.00
_cell.angle_beta   90.00
_cell.angle_gamma   90.00
#
_symmetry.space_group_name_H-M   'P 1'
#
loop_
_entity.id
_entity.type
_entity.pdbx_description
1 polymer ?
#
loop_
_entity_poly.entity_id
_entity_poly.type
_entity_poly.pdbx_seq_one_letter_code
_entity_poly.pdbx_strand_id
1 'polypeptide(L)'
;MNGEEHELRIPSVQRGVDLVGILHRNPGSNGTQPRRIALILHGLLAHKNQCYHKQLAQALPIDSYRFDFRGNGDSGGDWTMGDLGNDAQDLSTVVSYLHRKEGYVLDLIVGHSRGSMISWMYLGKGEKKLQEDGGRSFVPNLVVCSGRWDMQKVLETYASFQEGFDREGFYRWQITSAGKKKEYIVWPKDLKNMSAFKYPTEFVAALSTNTDVLILHGIADRTVFEQDAHSYLAALDSNKKRRRNSHRLHLIEGADHMYRGRTQPVVDEICEWYAERQRNAADSGAPSTSRLTMANGTPASCLLFMRLCQLKISGKDINDLIDRIQSLSLEYKQASGRVVDDDALKVILINQAFAIPEYHLVVKGLTEKGQLGDYYTLAKALLDKWKSIR
;
A
#
# COMPACT_ATOMS: atom_id res chain seq x y z
N MET A 1 14.21 -11.15 19.91
CA MET A 1 13.69 -10.63 21.19
C MET A 1 12.41 -9.88 20.86
N ASN A 2 11.27 -10.25 21.44
CA ASN A 2 10.02 -9.51 21.21
C ASN A 2 10.14 -8.13 21.89
N GLY A 3 9.66 -7.07 21.24
CA GLY A 3 9.69 -5.72 21.79
C GLY A 3 8.81 -5.56 23.03
N GLU A 4 9.00 -4.46 23.75
CA GLU A 4 8.24 -4.14 24.96
C GLU A 4 6.93 -3.43 24.59
N GLU A 5 5.78 -3.96 25.03
CA GLU A 5 4.46 -3.34 24.82
C GLU A 5 3.99 -2.58 26.06
N HIS A 6 3.63 -1.32 25.90
CA HIS A 6 3.11 -0.43 26.94
C HIS A 6 1.72 0.06 26.56
N GLU A 7 0.72 -0.09 27.44
CA GLU A 7 -0.57 0.58 27.26
C GLU A 7 -0.44 2.07 27.57
N LEU A 8 -0.92 2.92 26.66
CA LEU A 8 -1.06 4.36 26.87
C LEU A 8 -2.53 4.75 26.84
N ARG A 9 -2.90 5.66 27.74
CA ARG A 9 -4.20 6.31 27.80
C ARG A 9 -4.03 7.79 27.50
N ILE A 10 -4.50 8.20 26.33
CA ILE A 10 -4.35 9.55 25.81
C ILE A 10 -5.70 10.26 25.96
N PRO A 11 -5.80 11.34 26.76
CA PRO A 11 -7.04 12.11 26.85
C PRO A 11 -7.45 12.62 25.46
N SER A 12 -8.68 12.30 25.05
CA SER A 12 -9.25 12.80 23.80
C SER A 12 -9.69 14.27 23.94
N VAL A 13 -10.10 14.90 22.83
CA VAL A 13 -10.73 16.23 22.87
C VAL A 13 -12.07 16.23 23.61
N GLN A 14 -12.71 15.08 23.79
CA GLN A 14 -13.90 14.95 24.64
C GLN A 14 -13.48 14.73 26.09
N ARG A 15 -13.92 15.66 26.94
CA ARG A 15 -13.60 15.64 28.38
C ARG A 15 -14.03 14.31 29.01
N GLY A 16 -13.12 13.70 29.75
CA GLY A 16 -13.35 12.43 30.46
C GLY A 16 -13.33 11.19 29.57
N VAL A 17 -12.94 11.32 28.29
CA VAL A 17 -12.79 10.22 27.37
C VAL A 17 -11.32 10.04 27.01
N ASP A 18 -10.81 8.84 27.24
CA ASP A 18 -9.45 8.45 26.86
C ASP A 18 -9.45 7.58 25.59
N LEU A 19 -8.44 7.81 24.76
CA LEU A 19 -8.04 6.94 23.66
C LEU A 19 -6.99 5.95 24.18
N VAL A 20 -7.27 4.65 24.06
CA VAL A 20 -6.43 3.57 24.57
C VAL A 20 -5.64 2.94 23.44
N GLY A 21 -4.32 2.85 23.59
CA GLY A 21 -3.45 2.23 22.61
C GLY A 21 -2.26 1.50 23.22
N ILE A 22 -1.53 0.79 22.37
CA ILE A 22 -0.33 0.03 22.72
C ILE A 22 0.86 0.63 21.98
N LEU A 23 1.83 1.12 22.74
CA LEU A 23 3.16 1.49 22.28
C LEU A 23 4.04 0.23 22.28
N HIS A 24 4.50 -0.19 21.12
CA HIS A 24 5.47 -1.25 20.96
C HIS A 24 6.85 -0.63 20.70
N ARG A 25 7.77 -0.78 21.65
CA ARG A 25 9.15 -0.32 21.52
C ARG A 25 10.00 -1.38 20.84
N ASN A 26 10.62 -1.01 19.72
CA ASN A 26 11.52 -1.91 19.03
C ASN A 26 12.88 -1.95 19.79
N PRO A 27 13.39 -3.13 20.19
CA PRO A 27 14.68 -3.24 20.88
C PRO A 27 15.87 -2.64 20.12
N GLY A 28 15.77 -2.57 18.78
CA GLY A 28 16.77 -1.99 17.89
C GLY A 28 16.69 -0.47 17.73
N SER A 29 15.69 0.21 18.32
CA SER A 29 15.52 1.68 18.19
C SER A 29 16.37 2.50 19.17
N ASN A 30 17.27 1.85 19.92
CA ASN A 30 18.01 2.47 21.02
C ASN A 30 18.83 3.71 20.60
N GLY A 31 18.38 4.88 21.07
CA GLY A 31 19.25 6.03 21.34
C GLY A 31 19.36 7.11 20.26
N THR A 32 18.78 6.95 19.07
CA THR A 32 18.80 8.00 18.05
C THR A 32 17.64 8.98 18.24
N GLN A 33 17.98 10.23 18.59
CA GLN A 33 17.02 11.34 18.63
C GLN A 33 17.03 12.08 17.27
N PRO A 34 15.86 12.47 16.73
CA PRO A 34 14.52 12.23 17.27
C PRO A 34 14.04 10.77 17.09
N ARG A 35 13.37 10.23 18.11
CA ARG A 35 12.77 8.89 18.03
C ARG A 35 11.64 8.88 17.00
N ARG A 36 11.72 7.98 16.02
CA ARG A 36 10.71 7.82 14.98
C ARG A 36 9.63 6.84 15.42
N ILE A 37 8.37 7.10 15.04
CA ILE A 37 7.26 6.21 15.35
C ILE A 37 6.36 5.97 14.14
N ALA A 38 5.83 4.74 14.06
CA ALA A 38 4.76 4.37 13.15
C ALA A 38 3.40 4.40 13.85
N LEU A 39 2.36 4.91 13.19
CA LEU A 39 0.97 4.78 13.64
C LEU A 39 0.24 3.73 12.84
N ILE A 40 -0.53 2.87 13.50
CA ILE A 40 -1.32 1.82 12.86
C ILE A 40 -2.80 2.01 13.22
N LEU A 41 -3.64 2.29 12.22
CA LEU A 41 -5.01 2.78 12.38
C LEU A 41 -6.03 1.77 11.88
N HIS A 42 -6.98 1.38 12.74
CA HIS A 42 -7.99 0.37 12.44
C HIS A 42 -9.17 0.91 11.60
N GLY A 43 -9.94 -0.01 11.03
CA GLY A 43 -11.13 0.26 10.24
C GLY A 43 -12.40 0.47 11.06
N LEU A 44 -13.53 0.59 10.38
CA LEU A 44 -14.85 0.73 11.00
C LEU A 44 -15.13 -0.49 11.92
N LEU A 45 -15.62 -0.24 13.14
CA LEU A 45 -16.03 -1.28 14.10
C LEU A 45 -14.92 -2.24 14.57
N ALA A 46 -13.67 -1.91 14.25
CA ALA A 46 -12.51 -2.72 14.58
C ALA A 46 -11.88 -2.28 15.93
N HIS A 47 -10.66 -2.74 16.15
CA HIS A 47 -9.85 -2.39 17.32
C HIS A 47 -8.37 -2.41 16.95
N LYS A 48 -7.52 -1.90 17.85
CA LYS A 48 -6.07 -1.71 17.70
C LYS A 48 -5.27 -2.97 17.34
N ASN A 49 -5.83 -4.16 17.56
CA ASN A 49 -5.22 -5.44 17.21
C ASN A 49 -5.88 -6.10 15.97
N GLN A 50 -6.56 -5.32 15.12
CA GLN A 50 -7.23 -5.81 13.92
C GLN A 50 -6.26 -6.55 12.99
N CYS A 51 -6.68 -7.74 12.53
CA CYS A 51 -6.05 -8.50 11.44
C CYS A 51 -4.54 -8.69 11.59
N TYR A 52 -3.74 -7.86 10.90
CA TYR A 52 -2.29 -7.90 10.84
C TYR A 52 -1.61 -6.88 11.77
N HIS A 53 -2.36 -6.02 12.47
CA HIS A 53 -1.81 -4.85 13.17
C HIS A 53 -0.82 -5.21 14.27
N LYS A 54 -1.09 -6.26 15.04
CA LYS A 54 -0.16 -6.73 16.07
C LYS A 54 1.12 -7.33 15.46
N GLN A 55 0.98 -8.13 14.40
CA GLN A 55 2.12 -8.71 13.68
C GLN A 55 2.98 -7.61 13.04
N LEU A 56 2.34 -6.61 12.43
CA LEU A 56 3.01 -5.46 11.85
C LEU A 56 3.77 -4.63 12.90
N ALA A 57 3.14 -4.35 14.05
CA ALA A 57 3.79 -3.62 15.14
C ALA A 57 5.09 -4.30 15.61
N GLN A 58 5.09 -5.64 15.63
CA GLN A 58 6.25 -6.45 16.00
C GLN A 58 7.32 -6.52 14.90
N ALA A 59 6.92 -6.48 13.63
CA ALA A 59 7.82 -6.61 12.48
C ALA A 59 8.50 -5.28 12.06
N LEU A 60 7.86 -4.14 12.32
CA LEU A 60 8.41 -2.84 11.94
C LEU A 60 9.75 -2.56 12.64
N PRO A 61 10.77 -2.03 11.94
CA PRO A 61 12.10 -1.77 12.49
C PRO A 61 12.19 -0.49 13.35
N ILE A 62 11.05 0.17 13.60
CA ILE A 62 10.92 1.36 14.44
C ILE A 62 9.85 1.12 15.51
N ASP A 63 9.80 2.00 16.50
CA ASP A 63 8.70 1.99 17.46
C ASP A 63 7.36 2.18 16.74
N SER A 64 6.30 1.56 17.25
CA SER A 64 4.97 1.69 16.68
C SER A 64 3.92 1.90 17.75
N TYR A 65 2.87 2.63 17.41
CA TYR A 65 1.71 2.86 18.26
C TYR A 65 0.42 2.55 17.50
N ARG A 66 -0.40 1.69 18.09
CA ARG A 66 -1.71 1.30 17.59
C ARG A 66 -2.75 1.61 18.66
N PHE A 67 -3.84 2.25 18.30
CA PHE A 67 -4.85 2.69 19.27
C PHE A 67 -6.26 2.48 18.76
N ASP A 68 -7.21 2.48 19.70
CA ASP A 68 -8.63 2.44 19.42
C ASP A 68 -9.15 3.87 19.23
N PHE A 69 -9.78 4.17 18.11
CA PHE A 69 -10.52 5.44 17.96
C PHE A 69 -11.65 5.53 18.99
N ARG A 70 -12.14 6.74 19.27
CA ARG A 70 -13.23 6.95 20.23
C ARG A 70 -14.44 6.06 19.93
N GLY A 71 -15.04 5.50 20.98
CA GLY A 71 -16.17 4.55 20.88
C GLY A 71 -15.80 3.16 20.33
N ASN A 72 -14.53 2.89 20.05
CA ASN A 72 -14.06 1.58 19.58
C ASN A 72 -13.20 0.89 20.63
N GLY A 73 -13.09 -0.44 20.52
CA GLY A 73 -12.23 -1.27 21.38
C GLY A 73 -12.36 -0.96 22.86
N ASP A 74 -11.25 -0.52 23.47
CA ASP A 74 -11.13 -0.14 24.89
C ASP A 74 -11.16 1.39 25.12
N SER A 75 -11.25 2.19 24.06
CA SER A 75 -11.41 3.65 24.15
C SER A 75 -12.81 4.04 24.60
N GLY A 76 -12.89 5.12 25.38
CA GLY A 76 -14.17 5.66 25.84
C GLY A 76 -14.93 6.42 24.74
N GLY A 77 -16.04 7.06 25.14
CA GLY A 77 -16.87 7.90 24.27
C GLY A 77 -17.83 7.11 23.40
N ASP A 78 -18.61 7.84 22.60
CA ASP A 78 -19.66 7.26 21.78
C ASP A 78 -19.14 6.90 20.38
N TRP A 79 -19.55 5.73 19.90
CA TRP A 79 -19.27 5.33 18.54
C TRP A 79 -20.21 6.03 17.57
N THR A 80 -19.67 6.44 16.42
CA THR A 80 -20.48 6.97 15.31
C THR A 80 -19.97 6.45 13.98
N MET A 81 -20.89 6.12 13.08
CA MET A 81 -20.54 5.73 11.72
C MET A 81 -20.20 6.94 10.85
N GLY A 82 -20.93 8.04 11.01
CA GLY A 82 -20.86 9.20 10.10
C GLY A 82 -19.78 10.24 10.40
N ASP A 83 -19.09 10.16 11.55
CA ASP A 83 -18.20 11.25 11.99
C ASP A 83 -16.71 10.95 11.76
N LEU A 84 -16.29 11.10 10.50
CA LEU A 84 -14.87 11.01 10.13
C LEU A 84 -14.05 12.20 10.68
N GLY A 85 -14.71 13.31 10.99
CA GLY A 85 -14.08 14.51 11.56
C GLY A 85 -13.56 14.26 12.97
N ASN A 86 -14.34 13.58 13.81
CA ASN A 86 -13.92 13.17 15.14
C ASN A 86 -12.70 12.24 15.10
N ASP A 87 -12.68 11.24 14.23
CA ASP A 87 -11.52 10.35 14.11
C ASP A 87 -10.26 11.11 13.66
N ALA A 88 -10.41 12.09 12.76
CA ALA A 88 -9.30 12.95 12.34
C ALA A 88 -8.82 13.90 13.46
N GLN A 89 -9.68 14.24 14.43
CA GLN A 89 -9.29 14.96 15.65
C GLN A 89 -8.62 14.04 16.66
N ASP A 90 -9.08 12.80 16.80
CA ASP A 90 -8.43 11.79 17.63
C ASP A 90 -7.01 11.50 17.13
N LEU A 91 -6.81 11.33 15.82
CA LEU A 91 -5.48 11.16 15.24
C LEU A 91 -4.57 12.36 15.52
N SER A 92 -5.08 13.58 15.35
CA SER A 92 -4.34 14.82 15.68
C SER A 92 -3.95 14.89 17.16
N THR A 93 -4.83 14.44 18.05
CA THR A 93 -4.59 14.37 19.50
C THR A 93 -3.51 13.35 19.84
N VAL A 94 -3.58 12.15 19.25
CA VAL A 94 -2.57 11.09 19.43
C VAL A 94 -1.20 11.55 18.93
N VAL A 95 -1.11 12.14 17.73
CA VAL A 95 0.16 12.66 17.20
C VAL A 95 0.74 13.73 18.11
N SER A 96 -0.09 14.66 18.57
CA SER A 96 0.32 15.73 19.49
C SER A 96 0.83 15.20 20.82
N TYR A 97 0.17 14.18 21.38
CA TYR A 97 0.59 13.55 22.62
C TYR A 97 1.92 12.83 22.45
N LEU A 98 2.04 11.97 21.44
CA LEU A 98 3.28 11.22 21.17
C LEU A 98 4.45 12.17 20.92
N HIS A 99 4.21 13.31 20.26
CA HIS A 99 5.24 14.31 20.05
C HIS A 99 5.63 15.04 21.34
N ARG A 100 4.66 15.62 22.06
CA ARG A 100 4.92 16.55 23.16
C ARG A 100 5.20 15.85 24.50
N LYS A 101 4.68 14.64 24.71
CA LYS A 101 4.80 13.89 25.96
C LYS A 101 5.78 12.73 25.85
N GLU A 102 5.75 12.03 24.72
CA GLU A 102 6.63 10.87 24.49
C GLU A 102 7.88 11.21 23.66
N GLY A 103 8.01 12.44 23.12
CA GLY A 103 9.19 12.87 22.38
C GLY A 103 9.39 12.15 21.04
N TYR A 104 8.32 11.62 20.45
CA TYR A 104 8.37 10.97 19.14
C TYR A 104 8.20 11.99 18.00
N VAL A 105 8.67 11.59 16.83
CA VAL A 105 8.37 12.23 15.55
C VAL A 105 7.73 11.20 14.64
N LEU A 106 6.57 11.55 14.06
CA LEU A 106 5.83 10.66 13.20
C LEU A 106 6.58 10.41 11.88
N ASP A 107 6.79 9.14 11.54
CA ASP A 107 7.53 8.72 10.35
C ASP A 107 6.68 7.92 9.36
N LEU A 108 5.77 7.09 9.87
CA LEU A 108 4.92 6.21 9.10
C LEU A 108 3.48 6.24 9.64
N ILE A 109 2.49 6.32 8.77
CA ILE A 109 1.11 5.96 9.09
C ILE A 109 0.71 4.75 8.24
N VAL A 110 0.12 3.74 8.85
CA VAL A 110 -0.53 2.60 8.20
C VAL A 110 -2.01 2.65 8.54
N GLY A 111 -2.84 3.00 7.56
CA GLY A 111 -4.30 3.03 7.71
C GLY A 111 -4.95 1.81 7.07
N HIS A 112 -5.98 1.27 7.72
CA HIS A 112 -6.82 0.21 7.17
C HIS A 112 -8.26 0.68 7.00
N SER A 113 -8.86 0.51 5.81
CA SER A 113 -10.26 0.84 5.52
C SER A 113 -10.62 2.26 5.96
N ARG A 114 -11.51 2.46 6.95
CA ARG A 114 -11.79 3.78 7.55
C ARG A 114 -10.51 4.49 8.03
N GLY A 115 -9.58 3.78 8.67
CA GLY A 115 -8.28 4.32 9.08
C GLY A 115 -7.48 4.92 7.92
N SER A 116 -7.57 4.35 6.71
CA SER A 116 -6.96 4.93 5.50
C SER A 116 -7.57 6.30 5.17
N MET A 117 -8.89 6.45 5.31
CA MET A 117 -9.56 7.74 5.08
C MET A 117 -9.11 8.79 6.07
N ILE A 118 -9.01 8.41 7.34
CA ILE A 118 -8.56 9.31 8.39
C ILE A 118 -7.11 9.74 8.16
N SER A 119 -6.25 8.85 7.65
CA SER A 119 -4.89 9.21 7.23
C SER A 119 -4.87 10.29 6.15
N TRP A 120 -5.66 10.12 5.09
CA TRP A 120 -5.76 11.14 4.02
C TRP A 120 -6.25 12.48 4.57
N MET A 121 -7.34 12.46 5.33
CA MET A 121 -7.93 13.66 5.93
C MET A 121 -6.94 14.39 6.85
N TYR A 122 -6.22 13.64 7.69
CA TYR A 122 -5.23 14.21 8.61
C TYR A 122 -4.05 14.83 7.87
N LEU A 123 -3.46 14.11 6.92
CA LEU A 123 -2.31 14.61 6.15
C LEU A 123 -2.68 15.76 5.20
N GLY A 124 -3.94 15.82 4.76
CA GLY A 124 -4.48 16.91 3.94
C GLY A 124 -4.79 18.21 4.71
N LYS A 125 -4.64 18.26 6.05
CA LYS A 125 -4.88 19.49 6.85
C LYS A 125 -3.88 20.61 6.58
N GLY A 126 -2.79 20.31 5.86
CA GLY A 126 -1.75 21.27 5.48
C GLY A 126 -0.58 21.34 6.47
N GLU A 127 0.54 21.86 5.96
CA GLU A 127 1.85 21.82 6.62
C GLU A 127 1.86 22.47 8.02
N LYS A 128 1.20 23.63 8.15
CA LYS A 128 1.13 24.34 9.43
C LYS A 128 0.49 23.48 10.51
N LYS A 129 -0.61 22.80 10.20
CA LYS A 129 -1.33 21.98 11.18
C LYS A 129 -0.54 20.74 11.56
N LEU A 130 0.11 20.09 10.59
CA LEU A 130 1.00 18.96 10.87
C LEU A 130 2.20 19.39 11.74
N GLN A 131 2.74 20.58 11.51
CA GLN A 131 3.84 21.14 12.30
C GLN A 131 3.42 21.42 13.75
N GLU A 132 2.21 21.96 13.96
CA GLU A 132 1.63 22.19 15.28
C GLU A 132 1.41 20.89 16.06
N ASP A 133 0.94 19.85 15.37
CA ASP A 133 0.62 18.56 16.00
C ASP A 133 1.90 17.75 16.27
N GLY A 134 2.68 17.45 15.24
CA GLY A 134 3.78 16.47 15.29
C GLY A 134 5.19 17.04 15.16
N GLY A 135 5.35 18.37 15.15
CA GLY A 135 6.67 19.00 14.99
C GLY A 135 7.28 18.89 13.59
N ARG A 136 6.51 18.43 12.60
CA ARG A 136 6.92 18.35 11.19
C ARG A 136 5.83 18.84 10.25
N SER A 137 6.22 19.50 9.16
CA SER A 137 5.31 19.94 8.10
C SER A 137 4.75 18.81 7.23
N PHE A 138 5.31 17.59 7.30
CA PHE A 138 4.81 16.42 6.58
C PHE A 138 5.18 15.12 7.29
N VAL A 139 4.47 14.04 6.93
CA VAL A 139 4.81 12.66 7.35
C VAL A 139 5.49 11.96 6.16
N PRO A 140 6.71 11.39 6.33
CA PRO A 140 7.45 10.80 5.21
C PRO A 140 6.75 9.63 4.53
N ASN A 141 6.08 8.75 5.28
CA ASN A 141 5.56 7.50 4.74
C ASN A 141 4.07 7.31 5.07
N LEU A 142 3.28 6.97 4.07
CA LEU A 142 1.88 6.60 4.21
C LEU A 142 1.63 5.24 3.55
N VAL A 143 1.03 4.32 4.29
CA VAL A 143 0.46 3.08 3.76
C VAL A 143 -1.04 3.14 3.93
N VAL A 144 -1.79 2.87 2.88
CA VAL A 144 -3.25 2.73 2.93
C VAL A 144 -3.66 1.36 2.44
N CYS A 145 -4.37 0.63 3.29
CA CYS A 145 -4.88 -0.71 3.02
C CYS A 145 -6.40 -0.66 2.85
N SER A 146 -6.94 -1.27 1.78
CA SER A 146 -8.38 -1.37 1.52
C SER A 146 -9.16 -0.05 1.65
N GLY A 147 -8.56 1.07 1.21
CA GLY A 147 -9.15 2.41 1.30
C GLY A 147 -10.26 2.63 0.27
N ARG A 148 -11.41 3.16 0.70
CA ARG A 148 -12.51 3.51 -0.20
C ARG A 148 -12.24 4.87 -0.86
N TRP A 149 -12.41 4.97 -2.16
CA TRP A 149 -12.31 6.22 -2.92
C TRP A 149 -13.70 6.81 -3.12
N ASP A 150 -14.63 6.03 -3.67
CA ASP A 150 -16.01 6.43 -3.87
C ASP A 150 -16.84 6.17 -2.61
N MET A 151 -17.08 7.23 -1.86
CA MET A 151 -17.81 7.15 -0.60
C MET A 151 -19.30 6.95 -0.79
N GLN A 152 -19.88 7.23 -1.97
CA GLN A 152 -21.29 6.97 -2.21
C GLN A 152 -21.60 5.47 -2.24
N LYS A 153 -20.61 4.64 -2.61
CA LYS A 153 -20.71 3.17 -2.50
C LYS A 153 -20.94 2.67 -1.08
N VAL A 154 -20.82 3.52 -0.04
CA VAL A 154 -21.26 3.18 1.33
C VAL A 154 -22.75 2.84 1.37
N LEU A 155 -23.57 3.53 0.56
CA LEU A 155 -25.02 3.31 0.48
C LEU A 155 -25.33 1.93 -0.12
N GLU A 156 -24.54 1.50 -1.10
CA GLU A 156 -24.63 0.16 -1.68
C GLU A 156 -24.12 -0.91 -0.70
N THR A 157 -22.97 -0.66 -0.08
CA THR A 157 -22.32 -1.61 0.86
C THR A 157 -23.21 -1.93 2.05
N TYR A 158 -23.97 -0.94 2.52
CA TYR A 158 -24.84 -1.05 3.70
C TYR A 158 -26.32 -0.88 3.35
N ALA A 159 -26.72 -1.25 2.13
CA ALA A 159 -28.11 -1.20 1.69
C ALA A 159 -29.04 -2.02 2.59
N SER A 160 -28.52 -3.09 3.22
CA SER A 160 -29.25 -3.91 4.18
C SER A 160 -29.71 -3.15 5.43
N PHE A 161 -29.17 -1.97 5.73
CA PHE A 161 -29.60 -1.17 6.88
C PHE A 161 -30.97 -0.53 6.66
N GLN A 162 -31.41 -0.41 5.40
CA GLN A 162 -32.67 0.23 5.05
C GLN A 162 -33.87 -0.40 5.76
N GLU A 163 -33.89 -1.74 5.90
CA GLU A 163 -34.98 -2.43 6.61
C GLU A 163 -35.10 -1.98 8.08
N GLY A 164 -33.96 -1.78 8.76
CA GLY A 164 -33.95 -1.27 10.13
C GLY A 164 -34.43 0.19 10.19
N PHE A 165 -33.98 1.00 9.23
CA PHE A 165 -34.40 2.40 9.14
C PHE A 165 -35.90 2.54 8.93
N ASP A 166 -36.50 1.73 8.06
CA ASP A 166 -37.93 1.79 7.77
C ASP A 166 -38.77 1.31 8.96
N ARG A 167 -38.25 0.34 9.74
CA ARG A 167 -38.97 -0.25 10.88
C ARG A 167 -38.85 0.55 12.18
N GLU A 168 -37.64 0.96 12.54
CA GLU A 168 -37.30 1.53 13.86
C GLU A 168 -36.72 2.96 13.78
N GLY A 169 -36.43 3.47 12.59
CA GLY A 169 -35.72 4.73 12.38
C GLY A 169 -34.20 4.64 12.53
N PHE A 170 -33.66 3.45 12.84
CA PHE A 170 -32.23 3.14 12.98
C PHE A 170 -31.97 1.64 12.74
N TYR A 171 -30.71 1.27 12.51
CA TYR A 171 -30.29 -0.11 12.36
C TYR A 171 -29.43 -0.54 13.55
N ARG A 172 -29.75 -1.70 14.15
CA ARG A 172 -28.97 -2.32 15.23
C ARG A 172 -27.91 -3.24 14.64
N TRP A 173 -26.66 -2.79 14.69
CA TRP A 173 -25.54 -3.57 14.19
C TRP A 173 -24.89 -4.37 15.30
N GLN A 174 -25.18 -5.67 15.34
CA GLN A 174 -24.56 -6.60 16.26
C GLN A 174 -23.27 -7.16 15.66
N ILE A 175 -22.16 -6.98 16.36
CA ILE A 175 -20.85 -7.50 15.96
C ILE A 175 -20.17 -8.26 17.10
N THR A 176 -19.20 -9.08 16.74
CA THR A 176 -18.22 -9.61 17.69
C THR A 176 -16.86 -9.01 17.38
N SER A 177 -16.30 -8.27 18.34
CA SER A 177 -15.00 -7.60 18.23
C SER A 177 -14.15 -7.98 19.43
N ALA A 178 -12.92 -8.47 19.19
CA ALA A 178 -12.04 -9.03 20.22
C ALA A 178 -12.73 -10.07 21.14
N GLY A 179 -13.59 -10.93 20.57
CA GLY A 179 -14.35 -11.94 21.31
C GLY A 179 -15.52 -11.40 22.14
N LYS A 180 -15.76 -10.09 22.15
CA LYS A 180 -16.86 -9.45 22.87
C LYS A 180 -17.99 -9.12 21.89
N LYS A 181 -19.22 -9.53 22.22
CA LYS A 181 -20.41 -9.08 21.49
C LYS A 181 -20.70 -7.62 21.83
N LYS A 182 -20.93 -6.80 20.83
CA LYS A 182 -21.29 -5.38 20.96
C LYS A 182 -22.45 -5.07 20.02
N GLU A 183 -23.34 -4.19 20.45
CA GLU A 183 -24.39 -3.61 19.62
C GLU A 183 -24.07 -2.14 19.37
N TYR A 184 -24.17 -1.73 18.11
CA TYR A 184 -24.00 -0.35 17.68
C TYR A 184 -25.28 0.12 16.99
N ILE A 185 -25.62 1.39 17.15
CA ILE A 185 -26.79 2.00 16.50
C ILE A 185 -26.30 2.83 15.32
N VAL A 186 -26.83 2.52 14.13
CA VAL A 186 -26.60 3.31 12.92
C VAL A 186 -27.88 4.08 12.59
N TRP A 187 -27.76 5.38 12.37
CA TRP A 187 -28.86 6.22 11.95
C TRP A 187 -28.78 6.50 10.43
N PRO A 188 -29.90 6.77 9.75
CA PRO A 188 -29.90 7.17 8.34
C PRO A 188 -28.97 8.35 8.04
N LYS A 189 -28.90 9.32 8.99
CA LYS A 189 -27.99 10.47 8.90
C LYS A 189 -26.52 10.07 8.86
N ASP A 190 -26.13 8.94 9.44
CA ASP A 190 -24.74 8.51 9.47
C ASP A 190 -24.26 8.10 8.08
N LEU A 191 -25.07 7.31 7.36
CA LEU A 191 -24.77 6.96 5.96
C LEU A 191 -24.80 8.18 5.06
N LYS A 192 -25.77 9.09 5.28
CA LYS A 192 -25.82 10.37 4.56
C LYS A 192 -24.54 11.17 4.78
N ASN A 193 -24.09 11.32 6.01
CA ASN A 193 -22.86 12.04 6.35
C ASN A 193 -21.62 11.39 5.72
N MET A 194 -21.51 10.05 5.77
CA MET A 194 -20.41 9.35 5.11
C MET A 194 -20.39 9.58 3.59
N SER A 195 -21.56 9.52 2.95
CA SER A 195 -21.70 9.67 1.49
C SER A 195 -21.61 11.11 0.99
N ALA A 196 -21.83 12.11 1.85
CA ALA A 196 -21.78 13.52 1.51
C ALA A 196 -20.38 13.96 1.06
N PHE A 197 -19.36 13.33 1.66
CA PHE A 197 -17.98 13.45 1.23
C PHE A 197 -17.73 12.49 0.06
N LYS A 198 -18.04 12.90 -1.17
CA LYS A 198 -18.09 12.00 -2.34
C LYS A 198 -16.76 11.30 -2.66
N TYR A 199 -15.67 12.07 -2.72
CA TYR A 199 -14.32 11.59 -3.03
C TYR A 199 -13.26 12.32 -2.19
N PRO A 200 -12.14 11.67 -1.85
CA PRO A 200 -11.04 12.28 -1.10
C PRO A 200 -10.05 13.08 -1.94
N THR A 201 -10.45 13.50 -3.13
CA THR A 201 -9.61 14.19 -4.12
C THR A 201 -8.85 15.36 -3.51
N GLU A 202 -9.50 16.21 -2.71
CA GLU A 202 -8.87 17.39 -2.11
C GLU A 202 -7.75 17.02 -1.12
N PHE A 203 -7.97 16.01 -0.28
CA PHE A 203 -6.96 15.56 0.67
C PHE A 203 -5.78 14.86 -0.01
N VAL A 204 -6.05 14.06 -1.04
CA VAL A 204 -5.00 13.40 -1.84
C VAL A 204 -4.18 14.43 -2.61
N ALA A 205 -4.83 15.46 -3.17
CA ALA A 205 -4.15 16.57 -3.85
C ALA A 205 -3.33 17.45 -2.90
N ALA A 206 -3.80 17.64 -1.66
CA ALA A 206 -3.11 18.41 -0.62
C ALA A 206 -1.94 17.66 0.02
N LEU A 207 -1.79 16.35 -0.21
CA LEU A 207 -0.71 15.57 0.36
C LEU A 207 0.66 16.10 -0.10
N SER A 208 1.57 16.31 0.85
CA SER A 208 2.94 16.75 0.57
C SER A 208 3.61 15.85 -0.47
N THR A 209 4.28 16.46 -1.46
CA THR A 209 5.05 15.74 -2.48
C THR A 209 6.28 15.04 -1.92
N ASN A 210 6.64 15.34 -0.67
CA ASN A 210 7.70 14.65 0.07
C ASN A 210 7.21 13.37 0.74
N THR A 211 5.90 13.17 0.92
CA THR A 211 5.33 11.92 1.43
C THR A 211 5.34 10.85 0.35
N ASP A 212 5.92 9.69 0.67
CA ASP A 212 5.83 8.49 -0.14
C ASP A 212 4.59 7.65 0.26
N VAL A 213 3.93 7.03 -0.72
CA VAL A 213 2.65 6.33 -0.53
C VAL A 213 2.70 4.89 -1.04
N LEU A 214 2.33 3.94 -0.20
CA LEU A 214 2.01 2.58 -0.60
C LEU A 214 0.49 2.36 -0.51
N ILE A 215 -0.12 2.00 -1.63
CA ILE A 215 -1.53 1.58 -1.68
C ILE A 215 -1.52 0.05 -1.72
N LEU A 216 -2.16 -0.59 -0.74
CA LEU A 216 -2.34 -2.04 -0.67
C LEU A 216 -3.82 -2.39 -0.78
N HIS A 217 -4.15 -3.37 -1.61
CA HIS A 217 -5.53 -3.81 -1.77
C HIS A 217 -5.64 -5.30 -2.01
N GLY A 218 -6.63 -5.95 -1.43
CA GLY A 218 -6.92 -7.36 -1.69
C GLY A 218 -7.81 -7.54 -2.92
N ILE A 219 -7.45 -8.43 -3.84
CA ILE A 219 -8.23 -8.65 -5.09
C ILE A 219 -9.60 -9.29 -4.79
N ALA A 220 -9.72 -10.03 -3.67
CA ALA A 220 -10.96 -10.64 -3.23
C ALA A 220 -11.77 -9.74 -2.27
N ASP A 221 -11.41 -8.46 -2.14
CA ASP A 221 -12.16 -7.51 -1.32
C ASP A 221 -13.55 -7.23 -1.94
N ARG A 222 -14.60 -7.58 -1.18
CA ARG A 222 -16.00 -7.39 -1.56
C ARG A 222 -16.69 -6.26 -0.78
N THR A 223 -15.97 -5.63 0.14
CA THR A 223 -16.47 -4.48 0.89
C THR A 223 -16.03 -3.19 0.21
N VAL A 224 -14.76 -3.10 -0.20
CA VAL A 224 -14.20 -2.03 -1.01
C VAL A 224 -13.57 -2.65 -2.24
N PHE A 225 -14.10 -2.36 -3.43
CA PHE A 225 -13.57 -2.98 -4.64
C PHE A 225 -12.21 -2.39 -5.04
N GLU A 226 -11.38 -3.20 -5.70
CA GLU A 226 -10.01 -2.83 -6.10
C GLU A 226 -9.93 -1.56 -6.97
N GLN A 227 -10.99 -1.20 -7.69
CA GLN A 227 -11.04 0.01 -8.51
C GLN A 227 -10.84 1.28 -7.68
N ASP A 228 -11.21 1.26 -6.40
CA ASP A 228 -10.95 2.36 -5.47
C ASP A 228 -9.43 2.57 -5.26
N ALA A 229 -8.64 1.49 -5.17
CA ALA A 229 -7.18 1.57 -5.07
C ALA A 229 -6.52 2.14 -6.35
N HIS A 230 -7.03 1.75 -7.52
CA HIS A 230 -6.60 2.33 -8.79
C HIS A 230 -6.94 3.82 -8.90
N SER A 231 -8.06 4.26 -8.32
CA SER A 231 -8.46 5.66 -8.30
C SER A 231 -7.51 6.51 -7.45
N TYR A 232 -7.07 6.00 -6.29
CA TYR A 232 -6.00 6.64 -5.50
C TYR A 232 -4.69 6.74 -6.27
N LEU A 233 -4.28 5.67 -6.95
CA LEU A 233 -3.05 5.67 -7.75
C LEU A 233 -3.11 6.73 -8.85
N ALA A 234 -4.19 6.75 -9.63
CA ALA A 234 -4.40 7.73 -10.70
C ALA A 234 -4.41 9.18 -10.18
N ALA A 235 -5.01 9.42 -9.01
CA ALA A 235 -5.02 10.74 -8.39
C ALA A 235 -3.61 11.20 -8.00
N LEU A 236 -2.78 10.30 -7.45
CA LEU A 236 -1.37 10.60 -7.12
C LEU A 236 -0.54 10.82 -8.39
N ASP A 237 -0.71 9.99 -9.43
CA ASP A 237 -0.03 10.10 -10.72
C ASP A 237 -0.34 11.44 -11.43
N SER A 238 -1.56 11.95 -11.24
CA SER A 238 -1.97 13.22 -11.85
C SER A 238 -1.17 14.43 -11.34
N ASN A 239 -0.56 14.33 -10.15
CA ASN A 239 0.24 15.40 -9.57
C ASN A 239 1.70 15.33 -10.07
N LYS A 240 1.98 16.05 -11.16
CA LYS A 240 3.30 16.14 -11.81
C LYS A 240 4.45 16.65 -10.92
N LYS A 241 4.15 17.24 -9.75
CA LYS A 241 5.17 17.71 -8.80
C LYS A 241 5.69 16.58 -7.89
N ARG A 242 5.03 15.41 -7.89
CA ARG A 242 5.48 14.27 -7.09
C ARG A 242 6.77 13.69 -7.66
N ARG A 243 7.65 13.24 -6.76
CA ARG A 243 8.89 12.54 -7.13
C ARG A 243 8.55 11.24 -7.84
N ARG A 244 9.36 10.85 -8.83
CA ARG A 244 9.26 9.53 -9.48
C ARG A 244 9.39 8.44 -8.42
N ASN A 245 8.57 7.38 -8.52
CA ASN A 245 8.53 6.26 -7.58
C ASN A 245 8.20 6.67 -6.12
N SER A 246 7.57 7.83 -5.91
CA SER A 246 7.06 8.24 -4.59
C SER A 246 5.79 7.51 -4.19
N HIS A 247 5.11 6.84 -5.12
CA HIS A 247 3.91 6.09 -4.81
C HIS A 247 3.83 4.80 -5.61
N ARG A 248 3.24 3.76 -5.02
CA ARG A 248 3.00 2.48 -5.70
C ARG A 248 1.70 1.83 -5.22
N LEU A 249 1.07 1.07 -6.12
CA LEU A 249 -0.03 0.17 -5.82
C LEU A 249 0.49 -1.27 -5.83
N HIS A 250 0.17 -2.03 -4.79
CA HIS A 250 0.41 -3.47 -4.73
C HIS A 250 -0.91 -4.19 -4.42
N LEU A 251 -1.24 -5.19 -5.23
CA LEU A 251 -2.46 -6.00 -5.09
C LEU A 251 -2.11 -7.36 -4.49
N ILE A 252 -2.80 -7.74 -3.42
CA ILE A 252 -2.58 -9.02 -2.73
C ILE A 252 -3.60 -10.03 -3.24
N GLU A 253 -3.10 -11.03 -3.95
CA GLU A 253 -3.93 -12.08 -4.54
C GLU A 253 -4.68 -12.88 -3.47
N GLY A 254 -5.98 -13.06 -3.71
CA GLY A 254 -6.87 -13.83 -2.83
C GLY A 254 -7.14 -13.21 -1.45
N ALA A 255 -6.63 -11.99 -1.17
CA ALA A 255 -6.93 -11.31 0.08
C ALA A 255 -8.30 -10.63 0.04
N ASP A 256 -9.09 -10.82 1.11
CA ASP A 256 -10.36 -10.15 1.34
C ASP A 256 -10.17 -8.80 2.06
N HIS A 257 -11.28 -8.10 2.36
CA HIS A 257 -11.23 -6.79 3.05
C HIS A 257 -10.46 -6.83 4.37
N MET A 258 -10.48 -7.97 5.05
CA MET A 258 -9.86 -8.15 6.37
C MET A 258 -8.50 -8.85 6.27
N TYR A 259 -8.03 -9.16 5.06
CA TYR A 259 -6.81 -9.93 4.80
C TYR A 259 -6.74 -11.24 5.61
N ARG A 260 -7.89 -11.90 5.84
CA ARG A 260 -7.95 -13.14 6.64
C ARG A 260 -7.19 -14.25 5.94
N GLY A 261 -6.31 -14.93 6.67
CA GLY A 261 -5.40 -15.94 6.10
C GLY A 261 -4.32 -15.36 5.18
N ARG A 262 -4.24 -14.04 5.04
CA ARG A 262 -3.28 -13.30 4.20
C ARG A 262 -2.61 -12.16 4.96
N THR A 263 -2.50 -12.26 6.29
CA THR A 263 -1.88 -11.22 7.12
C THR A 263 -0.38 -11.10 6.87
N GLN A 264 0.34 -12.22 6.71
CA GLN A 264 1.78 -12.22 6.52
C GLN A 264 2.21 -11.48 5.24
N PRO A 265 1.61 -11.74 4.05
CA PRO A 265 1.92 -10.94 2.85
C PRO A 265 1.74 -9.43 3.02
N VAL A 266 0.74 -8.99 3.80
CA VAL A 266 0.53 -7.57 4.09
C VAL A 266 1.70 -7.02 4.93
N VAL A 267 2.09 -7.75 5.98
CA VAL A 267 3.19 -7.33 6.86
C VAL A 267 4.51 -7.26 6.10
N ASP A 268 4.82 -8.29 5.30
CA ASP A 268 6.05 -8.39 4.52
C ASP A 268 6.17 -7.22 3.54
N GLU A 269 5.13 -6.98 2.73
CA GLU A 269 5.13 -5.91 1.73
C GLU A 269 5.27 -4.52 2.37
N ILE A 270 4.64 -4.27 3.52
CA ILE A 270 4.80 -3.00 4.25
C ILE A 270 6.23 -2.83 4.77
N CYS A 271 6.80 -3.88 5.36
CA CYS A 271 8.15 -3.82 5.95
C CYS A 271 9.22 -3.70 4.85
N GLU A 272 9.09 -4.44 3.75
CA GLU A 272 9.98 -4.35 2.60
C GLU A 272 9.95 -2.97 1.95
N TRP A 273 8.74 -2.44 1.73
CA TRP A 273 8.58 -1.08 1.22
C TRP A 273 9.22 -0.05 2.14
N TYR A 274 8.95 -0.13 3.44
CA TYR A 274 9.51 0.79 4.41
C TYR A 274 11.04 0.74 4.45
N ALA A 275 11.62 -0.46 4.42
CA ALA A 275 13.07 -0.63 4.35
C ALA A 275 13.68 -0.04 3.07
N GLU A 276 12.99 -0.17 1.93
CA GLU A 276 13.38 0.47 0.67
C GLU A 276 13.41 2.00 0.79
N ARG A 277 12.38 2.60 1.42
CA ARG A 277 12.32 4.05 1.64
C ARG A 277 13.47 4.55 2.51
N GLN A 278 13.82 3.80 3.56
CA GLN A 278 14.92 4.18 4.44
C GLN A 278 16.29 4.12 3.76
N ARG A 279 16.53 3.14 2.88
CA ARG A 279 17.76 3.09 2.07
C ARG A 279 17.87 4.30 1.14
N ASN A 280 16.79 4.61 0.42
CA ASN A 280 16.77 5.76 -0.50
C ASN A 280 16.98 7.10 0.22
N ALA A 281 16.47 7.24 1.46
CA ALA A 281 16.69 8.41 2.29
C ALA A 281 18.15 8.54 2.77
N ALA A 282 18.82 7.43 3.07
CA ALA A 282 20.23 7.43 3.44
C ALA A 282 21.14 7.84 2.27
N ASP A 283 20.86 7.32 1.06
CA ASP A 283 21.65 7.60 -0.13
C ASP A 283 21.54 9.06 -0.61
N SER A 284 20.44 9.75 -0.30
CA SER A 284 20.21 11.15 -0.66
C SER A 284 20.81 12.18 0.32
N GLY A 285 21.31 11.73 1.48
CA GLY A 285 21.85 12.58 2.55
C GLY A 285 23.39 12.67 2.64
N ALA A 286 24.14 11.96 1.79
CA ALA A 286 25.62 11.99 1.83
C ALA A 286 26.19 13.18 1.03
N PRO A 287 27.21 13.92 1.54
CA PRO A 287 27.91 14.93 0.75
C PRO A 287 28.56 14.27 -0.47
N SER A 288 28.29 14.81 -1.65
CA SER A 288 28.81 14.29 -2.92
C SER A 288 30.32 14.54 -3.05
N THR A 289 31.12 13.65 -2.49
CA THR A 289 32.52 13.45 -2.89
C THR A 289 32.81 11.97 -3.03
N SER A 290 32.24 11.35 -4.06
CA SER A 290 32.89 10.25 -4.76
C SER A 290 32.25 10.13 -6.13
N ARG A 291 33.01 10.50 -7.17
CA ARG A 291 32.80 9.91 -8.50
C ARG A 291 32.76 8.40 -8.29
N LEU A 292 31.61 7.78 -8.58
CA LEU A 292 31.54 6.33 -8.70
C LEU A 292 32.57 5.92 -9.76
N THR A 293 33.67 5.36 -9.29
CA THR A 293 34.39 4.37 -10.06
C THR A 293 33.45 3.16 -10.11
N MET A 294 32.95 2.88 -11.30
CA MET A 294 32.10 1.72 -11.56
C MET A 294 32.88 0.47 -11.14
N ALA A 295 32.33 -0.28 -10.20
CA ALA A 295 32.83 -1.60 -9.88
C ALA A 295 32.62 -2.49 -11.11
N ASN A 296 33.72 -2.86 -11.76
CA ASN A 296 33.78 -3.92 -12.75
C ASN A 296 33.17 -5.20 -12.15
N GLY A 297 32.08 -5.71 -12.74
CA GLY A 297 31.68 -7.09 -12.44
C GLY A 297 30.20 -7.47 -12.53
N THR A 298 29.26 -6.61 -12.93
CA THR A 298 27.90 -7.11 -13.22
C THR A 298 27.85 -7.65 -14.65
N PRO A 299 27.64 -8.96 -14.88
CA PRO A 299 27.57 -9.51 -16.22
C PRO A 299 26.40 -8.87 -16.99
N ALA A 300 26.62 -8.48 -18.24
CA ALA A 300 25.59 -7.87 -19.09
C ALA A 300 24.28 -8.70 -19.17
N SER A 301 24.36 -10.01 -18.89
CA SER A 301 23.23 -10.93 -18.92
C SER A 301 22.26 -10.68 -17.77
N CYS A 302 22.77 -10.29 -16.61
CA CYS A 302 21.96 -9.93 -15.44
C CYS A 302 21.16 -8.63 -15.69
N LEU A 303 21.76 -7.67 -16.38
CA LEU A 303 21.11 -6.40 -16.73
C LEU A 303 20.01 -6.60 -17.78
N LEU A 304 20.27 -7.45 -18.79
CA LEU A 304 19.28 -7.81 -19.79
C LEU A 304 18.07 -8.54 -19.16
N PHE A 305 18.33 -9.52 -18.29
CA PHE A 305 17.29 -10.27 -17.57
C PHE A 305 16.40 -9.36 -16.72
N MET A 306 17.00 -8.46 -15.93
CA MET A 306 16.24 -7.50 -15.13
C MET A 306 15.36 -6.56 -15.96
N ARG A 307 15.86 -6.06 -17.10
CA ARG A 307 15.07 -5.19 -17.99
C ARG A 307 13.91 -5.92 -18.65
N LEU A 308 14.11 -7.19 -18.99
CA LEU A 308 13.07 -8.02 -19.60
C LEU A 308 11.96 -8.40 -18.61
N CYS A 309 12.30 -8.74 -17.36
CA CYS A 309 11.31 -8.98 -16.29
C CYS A 309 10.44 -7.75 -15.98
N GLN A 310 10.85 -6.56 -16.41
CA GLN A 310 10.13 -5.31 -16.21
C GLN A 310 9.20 -4.93 -17.39
N LEU A 311 9.18 -5.70 -18.47
CA LEU A 311 8.26 -5.47 -19.60
C LEU A 311 6.83 -5.83 -19.21
N LYS A 312 5.95 -4.82 -19.03
CA LYS A 312 4.50 -5.02 -19.03
C LYS A 312 4.02 -5.14 -20.48
N ILE A 313 3.55 -6.32 -20.88
CA ILE A 313 2.94 -6.55 -22.19
C ILE A 313 1.42 -6.52 -22.00
N SER A 314 0.81 -5.36 -22.21
CA SER A 314 -0.65 -5.27 -22.39
C SER A 314 -0.98 -5.83 -23.77
N GLY A 315 -1.60 -7.00 -23.82
CA GLY A 315 -1.85 -7.72 -25.07
C GLY A 315 -2.50 -6.86 -26.15
N LYS A 316 -1.82 -6.75 -27.31
CA LYS A 316 -2.35 -7.05 -28.66
C LYS A 316 -1.40 -6.72 -29.81
N ASP A 317 -0.24 -6.12 -29.58
CA ASP A 317 0.71 -5.86 -30.67
C ASP A 317 1.98 -6.73 -30.55
N ILE A 318 1.99 -7.82 -31.30
CA ILE A 318 3.15 -8.72 -31.38
C ILE A 318 4.35 -8.05 -32.04
N ASN A 319 4.15 -7.00 -32.85
CA ASN A 319 5.24 -6.27 -33.48
C ASN A 319 5.98 -5.40 -32.45
N ASP A 320 5.27 -4.70 -31.55
CA ASP A 320 5.90 -3.91 -30.46
C ASP A 320 6.72 -4.82 -29.53
N LEU A 321 6.24 -6.04 -29.29
CA LEU A 321 7.01 -7.04 -28.53
C LEU A 321 8.26 -7.50 -29.27
N ILE A 322 8.15 -7.81 -30.56
CA ILE A 322 9.28 -8.22 -31.40
C ILE A 322 10.33 -7.11 -31.46
N ASP A 323 9.91 -5.87 -31.68
CA ASP A 323 10.80 -4.70 -31.77
C ASP A 323 11.53 -4.44 -30.45
N ARG A 324 10.84 -4.58 -29.31
CA ARG A 324 11.46 -4.42 -27.98
C ARG A 324 12.45 -5.52 -27.66
N ILE A 325 12.15 -6.77 -28.00
CA ILE A 325 13.06 -7.90 -27.80
C ILE A 325 14.31 -7.71 -28.67
N GLN A 326 14.14 -7.30 -29.94
CA GLN A 326 15.25 -7.04 -30.85
C GLN A 326 16.13 -5.88 -30.36
N SER A 327 15.52 -4.80 -29.87
CA SER A 327 16.22 -3.65 -29.30
C SER A 327 17.06 -4.04 -28.08
N LEU A 328 16.46 -4.76 -27.13
CA LEU A 328 17.15 -5.23 -25.92
C LEU A 328 18.28 -6.23 -26.24
N SER A 329 18.09 -7.10 -27.24
CA SER A 329 19.14 -7.99 -27.72
C SER A 329 20.30 -7.22 -28.36
N LEU A 330 20.04 -6.12 -29.06
CA LEU A 330 21.06 -5.28 -29.65
C LEU A 330 21.86 -4.54 -28.57
N GLU A 331 21.18 -3.97 -27.57
CA GLU A 331 21.82 -3.34 -26.40
C GLU A 331 22.74 -4.33 -25.67
N TYR A 332 22.30 -5.57 -25.46
CA TYR A 332 23.13 -6.62 -24.85
C TYR A 332 24.36 -6.95 -25.70
N LYS A 333 24.21 -7.09 -27.02
CA LYS A 333 25.34 -7.36 -27.92
C LYS A 333 26.35 -6.22 -27.91
N GLN A 334 25.89 -4.97 -27.89
CA GLN A 334 26.74 -3.80 -27.79
C GLN A 334 27.47 -3.73 -26.44
N ALA A 335 26.80 -4.11 -25.33
CA ALA A 335 27.39 -4.08 -24.00
C ALA A 335 28.35 -5.24 -23.72
N SER A 336 28.10 -6.43 -24.27
CA SER A 336 28.84 -7.65 -23.97
C SER A 336 29.80 -8.10 -25.07
N GLY A 337 29.66 -7.58 -26.29
CA GLY A 337 30.36 -8.07 -27.49
C GLY A 337 29.90 -9.45 -27.96
N ARG A 338 28.89 -10.06 -27.31
CA ARG A 338 28.41 -11.43 -27.58
C ARG A 338 26.93 -11.44 -27.92
N VAL A 339 26.47 -12.45 -28.65
CA VAL A 339 25.03 -12.72 -28.86
C VAL A 339 24.50 -13.47 -27.63
N VAL A 340 23.19 -13.40 -27.37
CA VAL A 340 22.57 -14.13 -26.25
C VAL A 340 22.53 -15.62 -26.56
N ASP A 341 23.47 -16.38 -25.98
CA ASP A 341 23.63 -17.82 -26.19
C ASP A 341 22.77 -18.70 -25.27
N ASP A 342 22.08 -18.13 -24.29
CA ASP A 342 21.47 -18.93 -23.21
C ASP A 342 20.01 -19.32 -23.50
N ASP A 343 19.83 -20.54 -24.00
CA ASP A 343 18.53 -21.12 -24.34
C ASP A 343 17.59 -21.20 -23.14
N ALA A 344 18.13 -21.32 -21.92
CA ALA A 344 17.34 -21.32 -20.69
C ALA A 344 16.72 -19.94 -20.41
N LEU A 345 17.46 -18.86 -20.65
CA LEU A 345 16.97 -17.49 -20.50
C LEU A 345 15.85 -17.22 -21.52
N LYS A 346 16.03 -17.66 -22.77
CA LYS A 346 15.00 -17.55 -23.83
C LYS A 346 13.71 -18.26 -23.43
N VAL A 347 13.79 -19.48 -22.89
CA VAL A 347 12.61 -20.26 -22.47
C VAL A 347 11.86 -19.63 -21.29
N ILE A 348 12.59 -19.10 -20.30
CA ILE A 348 11.99 -18.40 -19.14
C ILE A 348 11.28 -17.12 -19.58
N LEU A 349 11.91 -16.34 -20.47
CA LEU A 349 11.36 -15.10 -21.01
C LEU A 349 10.05 -15.31 -21.79
N ILE A 350 9.95 -16.41 -22.54
CA ILE A 350 8.77 -16.74 -23.35
C ILE A 350 7.64 -17.26 -22.48
N ASN A 351 7.93 -18.17 -21.53
CA ASN A 351 6.89 -18.76 -20.68
C ASN A 351 6.21 -17.72 -19.76
N GLN A 352 6.89 -16.62 -19.42
CA GLN A 352 6.28 -15.53 -18.65
C GLN A 352 5.55 -14.47 -19.52
N ALA A 353 5.88 -14.35 -20.80
CA ALA A 353 5.36 -13.28 -21.66
C ALA A 353 4.10 -13.65 -22.48
N PHE A 354 3.85 -14.94 -22.74
CA PHE A 354 2.79 -15.35 -23.67
C PHE A 354 1.64 -16.08 -22.98
N ALA A 355 0.43 -15.51 -23.05
CA ALA A 355 -0.81 -16.10 -22.57
C ALA A 355 -1.49 -17.06 -23.57
N ILE A 356 -0.83 -17.39 -24.69
CA ILE A 356 -1.36 -18.24 -25.78
C ILE A 356 -0.65 -19.62 -25.71
N PRO A 357 -1.35 -20.69 -25.29
CA PRO A 357 -0.76 -22.02 -25.09
C PRO A 357 -0.04 -22.60 -26.31
N GLU A 358 -0.49 -22.27 -27.52
CA GLU A 358 0.02 -22.79 -28.79
C GLU A 358 1.42 -22.30 -29.14
N TYR A 359 1.86 -21.19 -28.56
CA TYR A 359 3.22 -20.67 -28.77
C TYR A 359 4.27 -21.45 -28.00
N HIS A 360 3.89 -22.05 -26.87
CA HIS A 360 4.75 -22.98 -26.15
C HIS A 360 5.15 -24.18 -27.04
N LEU A 361 4.25 -24.63 -27.91
CA LEU A 361 4.52 -25.73 -28.85
C LEU A 361 5.53 -25.35 -29.94
N VAL A 362 5.51 -24.10 -30.42
CA VAL A 362 6.48 -23.61 -31.43
C VAL A 362 7.87 -23.57 -30.83
N VAL A 363 7.99 -23.03 -29.62
CA VAL A 363 9.26 -22.88 -28.92
C VAL A 363 9.84 -24.23 -28.54
N LYS A 364 8.99 -25.13 -28.03
CA LYS A 364 9.37 -26.52 -27.76
C LYS A 364 9.89 -27.20 -29.03
N GLY A 365 9.18 -27.07 -30.16
CA GLY A 365 9.58 -27.68 -31.43
C GLY A 365 10.89 -27.12 -32.01
N LEU A 366 11.16 -25.83 -31.86
CA LEU A 366 12.45 -25.23 -32.26
C LEU A 366 13.60 -25.69 -31.37
N THR A 367 13.34 -25.80 -30.06
CA THR A 367 14.33 -26.24 -29.07
C THR A 367 14.71 -27.70 -29.30
N GLU A 368 13.72 -28.58 -29.47
CA GLU A 368 13.95 -30.01 -29.73
C GLU A 368 14.72 -30.26 -31.04
N LYS A 369 14.59 -29.36 -32.02
CA LYS A 369 15.33 -29.43 -33.30
C LYS A 369 16.70 -28.74 -33.27
N GLY A 370 17.08 -28.13 -32.15
CA GLY A 370 18.30 -27.32 -32.06
C GLY A 370 18.29 -26.08 -32.97
N GLN A 371 17.10 -25.61 -33.35
CA GLN A 371 16.90 -24.50 -34.30
C GLN A 371 16.64 -23.17 -33.59
N LEU A 372 16.66 -23.14 -32.25
CA LEU A 372 16.51 -21.92 -31.45
C LEU A 372 17.83 -21.11 -31.36
N GLY A 373 18.49 -20.91 -32.50
CA GLY A 373 19.82 -20.29 -32.55
C GLY A 373 19.82 -18.78 -32.29
N ASP A 374 18.75 -18.08 -32.68
CA ASP A 374 18.68 -16.63 -32.58
C ASP A 374 17.24 -16.10 -32.46
N TYR A 375 17.12 -14.84 -32.04
CA TYR A 375 15.82 -14.18 -31.83
C TYR A 375 15.04 -13.91 -33.13
N TYR A 376 15.69 -13.77 -34.28
CA TYR A 376 15.01 -13.59 -35.56
C TYR A 376 14.31 -14.88 -36.01
N THR A 377 14.97 -16.03 -35.83
CA THR A 377 14.41 -17.35 -36.13
C THR A 377 13.19 -17.64 -35.25
N LEU A 378 13.27 -17.33 -33.95
CA LEU A 378 12.16 -17.44 -33.02
C LEU A 378 11.01 -16.47 -33.36
N ALA A 379 11.31 -15.18 -33.57
CA ALA A 379 10.30 -14.16 -33.86
C ALA A 379 9.52 -14.49 -35.14
N LYS A 380 10.21 -15.00 -36.18
CA LYS A 380 9.58 -15.45 -37.42
C LYS A 380 8.66 -16.64 -37.19
N ALA A 381 9.09 -17.64 -36.43
CA ALA A 381 8.27 -18.83 -36.16
C ALA A 381 7.02 -18.51 -35.33
N LEU A 382 7.13 -17.61 -34.35
CA LEU A 382 5.98 -17.13 -33.58
C LEU A 382 5.02 -16.30 -34.44
N LEU A 383 5.54 -15.46 -35.34
CA LEU A 383 4.73 -14.69 -36.29
C LEU A 383 4.00 -15.61 -37.29
N ASP A 384 4.67 -16.63 -37.80
CA ASP A 384 4.06 -17.61 -38.71
C ASP A 384 2.97 -18.43 -37.99
N LYS A 385 3.20 -18.80 -36.71
CA LYS A 385 2.18 -19.45 -35.89
C LYS A 385 1.00 -18.52 -35.61
N TRP A 386 1.25 -17.25 -35.30
CA TRP A 386 0.19 -16.25 -35.12
C TRP A 386 -0.68 -16.12 -36.37
N LYS A 387 -0.06 -16.01 -37.55
CA LYS A 387 -0.76 -15.97 -38.85
C LYS A 387 -1.55 -17.23 -39.16
N SER A 388 -1.16 -18.38 -38.60
CA SER A 388 -1.88 -19.65 -38.74
C SER A 388 -3.03 -19.81 -37.75
N ILE A 389 -2.97 -19.15 -36.59
CA ILE A 389 -4.03 -19.17 -35.57
C ILE A 389 -5.12 -18.14 -35.89
N ARG A 390 -4.72 -17.00 -36.46
CA ARG A 390 -5.60 -15.99 -37.03
C ARG A 390 -6.20 -16.47 -38.35
#